data_AF-K0J5V5-F1
#
_entry.id   AF-K0J5V5-F1
#
_cell.length_a   1.000
_cell.length_b   1.000
_cell.length_c   1.000
_cell.angle_alpha   90.00
_cell.angle_beta   90.00
_cell.angle_gamma   90.00
#
_symmetry.space_group_name_H-M   'P 1'
#
loop_
_entity.id
_entity.type
_entity.pdbx_description
1 polymer ?
#
loop_
_entity_poly.entity_id
_entity_poly.type
_entity_poly.pdbx_seq_one_letter_code
_entity_poly.pdbx_strand_id
1 'polypeptide(L)' 'MMAEYEFVETSSRNITENGQQLRVVNFRGTDQSSVPNEKLNVDGSFTMPLTEYFQAGVDGELPNKIKEYVVGRLQAE' A
#
# COMPACT_ATOMS: atom_id res chain seq x y z
N MET A 1 -15.23 10.68 9.26
CA MET A 1 -13.78 10.97 9.26
C MET A 1 -13.09 9.64 9.08
N MET A 2 -12.21 9.48 8.08
CA MET A 2 -11.44 8.24 7.93
C MET A 2 -10.59 8.06 9.18
N ALA A 3 -10.60 6.86 9.77
CA ALA A 3 -9.64 6.50 10.79
C ALA A 3 -8.22 6.81 10.29
N GLU A 4 -7.36 7.32 11.16
CA GLU A 4 -5.97 7.63 10.83
C GLU A 4 -5.22 6.32 10.62
N TYR A 5 -5.24 5.81 9.40
CA TYR A 5 -4.44 4.66 9.02
C TYR A 5 -3.03 5.09 8.65
N GLU A 6 -2.04 4.43 9.27
CA GLU A 6 -0.65 4.51 8.84
C GLU A 6 -0.34 3.31 7.95
N PHE A 7 0.08 3.57 6.71
CA PHE A 7 0.45 2.55 5.75
C PHE A 7 1.96 2.49 5.58
N VAL A 8 2.53 1.30 5.73
CA VAL A 8 3.96 1.04 5.57
C VAL A 8 4.21 -0.14 4.64
N GLU A 9 5.25 -0.03 3.84
CA GLU A 9 5.81 -1.18 3.13
C GLU A 9 6.44 -2.15 4.13
N THR A 10 6.14 -3.43 3.98
CA THR A 10 6.74 -4.50 4.79
C THR A 10 7.82 -5.27 4.04
N SER A 11 7.65 -5.43 2.73
CA SER A 11 8.66 -6.02 1.85
C SER A 11 8.31 -5.76 0.38
N SER A 12 9.30 -5.86 -0.50
CA SER A 12 9.05 -5.85 -1.93
C SER A 12 10.00 -6.74 -2.71
N ARG A 13 9.54 -7.17 -3.89
CA ARG A 13 10.32 -8.00 -4.82
C ARG A 13 10.06 -7.62 -6.27
N ASN A 14 11.08 -7.78 -7.11
CA ASN A 14 10.96 -7.61 -8.54
C ASN A 14 10.28 -8.83 -9.16
N ILE A 15 9.41 -8.59 -10.13
CA ILE A 15 8.85 -9.62 -11.01
C ILE A 15 8.90 -9.12 -12.47
N THR A 16 8.85 -10.06 -13.39
CA THR A 16 8.64 -9.78 -14.81
C THR A 16 7.30 -10.38 -15.21
N GLU A 17 6.39 -9.56 -15.71
CA GLU A 17 5.07 -9.98 -16.18
C GLU A 17 4.83 -9.37 -17.56
N ASN A 18 4.48 -10.19 -18.55
CA ASN A 18 4.26 -9.74 -19.94
C ASN A 18 5.41 -8.90 -20.54
N GLY A 19 6.66 -9.18 -20.15
CA GLY A 19 7.84 -8.43 -20.61
C GLY A 19 8.06 -7.09 -19.91
N GLN A 20 7.20 -6.71 -18.96
CA GLN A 20 7.35 -5.50 -18.15
C GLN A 20 7.97 -5.84 -16.79
N GLN A 21 8.87 -4.98 -16.31
CA GLN A 21 9.42 -5.07 -14.96
C GLN A 21 8.48 -4.39 -13.97
N LEU A 22 7.96 -5.18 -13.04
CA LEU A 22 7.06 -4.72 -11.99
C LEU A 22 7.69 -4.97 -10.62
N ARG A 23 7.20 -4.25 -9.62
CA ARG A 23 7.48 -4.48 -8.21
C ARG A 23 6.21 -4.99 -7.54
N VAL A 24 6.32 -6.11 -6.83
CA VAL A 24 5.31 -6.51 -5.86
C VAL A 24 5.64 -5.81 -4.55
N VAL A 25 4.69 -5.02 -4.05
CA VAL A 25 4.81 -4.27 -2.80
C VAL A 25 3.87 -4.89 -1.78
N ASN A 26 4.41 -5.47 -0.72
CA ASN A 26 3.65 -5.93 0.42
C ASN A 26 3.56 -4.80 1.44
N PHE A 27 2.40 -4.64 2.05
CA PHE A 27 2.14 -3.53 2.96
C PHE A 27 1.31 -3.94 4.17
N ARG A 28 1.36 -3.10 5.20
CA ARG A 28 0.48 -3.12 6.36
C ARG A 28 -0.07 -1.72 6.59
N GLY A 29 -1.38 -1.64 6.72
CA GLY A 29 -2.12 -0.51 7.26
C GLY A 29 -2.48 -0.78 8.71
N THR A 30 -2.09 0.11 9.61
CA THR A 30 -2.43 0.03 11.03
C THR A 30 -3.35 1.16 11.40
N ASP A 31 -4.46 0.81 12.05
CA ASP A 31 -5.40 1.78 12.62
C ASP A 31 -4.76 2.46 13.84
N GLN A 32 -4.61 3.78 13.76
CA GLN A 32 -4.12 4.63 14.85
C GLN A 32 -5.25 5.21 15.71
N SER A 33 -6.50 4.81 15.46
CA SER A 33 -7.64 5.26 16.25
C SER A 33 -7.47 4.87 17.72
N SER A 34 -7.93 5.77 18.60
CA SER A 34 -7.88 5.56 20.05
C SER A 34 -9.07 4.77 20.59
N VAL A 35 -9.80 4.07 19.71
CA VAL A 35 -11.03 3.36 20.11
C VAL A 35 -10.68 2.17 21.00
N PRO A 36 -11.15 2.12 22.25
CA PRO A 36 -10.82 1.03 23.15
C PRO A 36 -11.32 -0.32 22.60
N ASN A 37 -10.43 -1.31 22.53
CA ASN A 37 -10.70 -2.68 22.05
C ASN A 37 -11.08 -2.82 20.56
N GLU A 38 -11.01 -1.75 19.77
CA GLU A 38 -11.23 -1.81 18.33
C GLU A 38 -9.94 -1.43 17.61
N LYS A 39 -9.35 -2.39 16.90
CA LYS A 39 -8.24 -2.15 15.97
C LYS A 39 -8.47 -2.98 14.73
N LEU A 40 -8.45 -2.33 13.57
CA LEU A 40 -8.55 -3.00 12.28
C LEU A 40 -7.24 -2.80 11.52
N ASN A 41 -6.44 -3.85 11.38
CA ASN A 41 -5.26 -3.82 10.52
C ASN A 41 -5.61 -4.32 9.11
N VAL A 42 -4.94 -3.76 8.10
CA VAL A 42 -5.11 -4.13 6.69
C VAL A 42 -3.76 -4.58 6.15
N ASP A 43 -3.57 -5.87 5.97
CA ASP A 43 -2.40 -6.43 5.30
C ASP A 43 -2.72 -6.75 3.84
N GLY A 44 -1.78 -6.50 2.93
CA GLY A 44 -2.03 -6.75 1.51
C GLY A 44 -0.79 -6.65 0.64
N SER A 45 -1.02 -6.83 -0.66
CA SER A 45 0.00 -6.63 -1.68
C SER A 45 -0.60 -6.09 -2.96
N PHE A 46 0.17 -5.33 -3.71
CA PHE A 46 -0.18 -4.88 -5.05
C PHE A 46 1.05 -4.88 -5.96
N THR A 47 0.81 -4.82 -7.27
CA THR A 47 1.86 -4.70 -8.28
C THR A 47 1.85 -3.28 -8.85
N MET A 48 3.05 -2.75 -9.10
CA MET A 48 3.21 -1.47 -9.80
C MET A 48 4.45 -1.50 -10.69
N PRO A 49 4.54 -0.65 -11.74
CA PRO A 49 5.74 -0.51 -12.55
C PRO A 49 6.97 -0.22 -11.70
N LEU A 50 8.09 -0.86 -12.03
CA LEU A 50 9.33 -0.72 -11.25
C LEU A 50 9.81 0.73 -11.15
N THR A 51 9.68 1.50 -12.25
CA THR A 51 10.02 2.91 -12.29
C THR A 51 9.12 3.76 -11.39
N GLU A 52 7.82 3.48 -11.36
CA GLU A 52 6.87 4.19 -10.51
C GLU A 52 7.13 3.89 -9.03
N TYR A 53 7.47 2.65 -8.69
CA TYR A 53 7.87 2.28 -7.33
C TYR A 53 9.07 3.09 -6.84
N PHE A 54 10.13 3.17 -7.64
CA PHE A 54 11.32 3.94 -7.25
C PHE A 54 11.03 5.43 -7.12
N GLN A 55 10.25 6.00 -8.05
CA GLN A 55 9.86 7.41 -7.98
C GLN A 55 9.06 7.69 -6.70
N ALA A 56 8.06 6.88 -6.39
CA ALA A 56 7.27 7.02 -5.16
C ALA A 56 8.11 6.86 -3.89
N GLY A 57 9.16 6.03 -3.92
CA GLY A 57 10.12 5.92 -2.82
C GLY A 57 10.98 7.18 -2.64
N VAL A 58 11.45 7.79 -3.73
CA VAL A 58 12.22 9.04 -3.71
C VAL A 58 11.35 10.21 -3.22
N ASP A 59 10.10 10.26 -3.67
CA ASP A 59 9.17 11.34 -3.33
C ASP A 59 8.51 11.17 -1.95
N GLY A 60 8.72 10.01 -1.29
CA GLY A 60 8.08 9.68 -0.02
C GLY A 60 6.57 9.42 -0.13
N GLU A 61 6.08 9.12 -1.33
CA GLU A 61 4.66 8.95 -1.64
C GLU A 61 4.19 7.48 -1.59
N LEU A 62 5.09 6.53 -1.34
CA LEU A 62 4.72 5.11 -1.28
C LEU A 62 3.56 4.80 -0.30
N PRO A 63 3.49 5.40 0.91
CA PRO A 63 2.32 5.26 1.79
C PRO A 63 1.01 5.73 1.16
N ASN A 64 1.04 6.82 0.39
CA ASN A 64 -0.14 7.35 -0.29
C ASN A 64 -0.59 6.41 -1.40
N LYS A 65 0.35 5.85 -2.18
CA LYS A 65 0.05 4.85 -3.22
C LYS A 65 -0.61 3.59 -2.64
N ILE A 66 -0.14 3.12 -1.49
CA ILE A 66 -0.77 2.01 -0.76
C ILE A 66 -2.20 2.38 -0.33
N LYS A 67 -2.39 3.57 0.25
CA LYS A 67 -3.70 4.04 0.69
C LYS A 67 -4.69 4.14 -0.48
N GLU A 68 -4.28 4.72 -1.60
CA GLU A 68 -5.09 4.83 -2.82
C GLU A 68 -5.51 3.46 -3.33
N TYR A 69 -4.58 2.49 -3.37
CA TYR A 69 -4.88 1.11 -3.74
C TYR A 69 -5.94 0.49 -2.82
N VAL A 70 -5.76 0.58 -1.50
CA VAL A 70 -6.68 0.00 -0.51
C VAL A 70 -8.07 0.62 -0.63
N VAL A 71 -8.16 1.95 -0.68
CA VAL A 71 -9.44 2.65 -0.82
C VAL A 71 -10.11 2.28 -2.14
N GLY A 72 -9.36 2.24 -3.25
CA GLY A 72 -9.90 1.83 -4.55
C GLY A 72 -10.46 0.40 -4.53
N ARG A 73 -9.80 -0.53 -3.84
CA ARG A 73 -10.29 -1.92 -3.70
C ARG A 73 -11.55 -2.03 -2.85
N LEU A 74 -11.70 -1.19 -1.83
CA LEU A 74 -12.89 -1.17 -0.97
C LEU A 74 -14.08 -0.45 -1.61
N GLN A 75 -13.83 0.50 -2.51
CA GLN A 75 -14.87 1.26 -3.23
C GLN A 75 -15.33 0.60 -4.54
N ALA A 76 -14.60 -0.39 -5.05
CA ALA A 76 -14.92 -1.07 -6.31
C ALA A 76 -16.09 -2.07 -6.22
N GLU A 77 -17.07 -1.80 -5.35
CA GLU A 77 -18.36 -2.52 -5.31
C GLU A 77 -19.28 -2.11 -6.46
#